data_AF-B8C5W0-F1
#
_entry.id   AF-B8C5W0-F1
#
_cell.length_a   1.000
_cell.length_b   1.000
_cell.length_c   1.000
_cell.angle_alpha   90.00
_cell.angle_beta   90.00
_cell.angle_gamma   90.00
#
_symmetry.space_group_name_H-M   'P 1'
#
loop_
_entity.id
_entity.type
_entity.pdbx_description
1 polymer ?
#
loop_
_entity_poly.entity_id
_entity_poly.type
_entity_poly.pdbx_seq_one_letter_code
_entity_poly.pdbx_strand_id
1 'polypeptide(L)'
;MNKCISILLATATSTSAFVTHQGVGGRYAVTLHAEKQVGVFFGTSTGSTEEAAELIVSEFGDVAAGPIDIDGVAGSVAKEFAKYDALVVGTPTWNTGADTERSGTGWDEIYYSEMQDLDIAGKKVAVFGLGDSVSYCENYADATGELHDVFEALGCKMMGYTSVDGYLHEESKAQRGEKFCGLPLDAVNQEELTEERVQKWVAALIAEGILEGGGEATSTAAVSVPIASPVAAVATTAVEVEIVSVSEPASGYVGHYNPRSDKTMWISVDGRSSYVTSGAP
;
A
#
# COMPACT_ATOMS: atom_id res chain seq x y z
N MET A 1 -80.31 -54.27 13.49
CA MET A 1 -79.29 -55.13 12.85
C MET A 1 -77.99 -54.36 12.84
N ASN A 2 -76.82 -54.79 13.30
CA ASN A 2 -76.37 -55.90 14.14
C ASN A 2 -74.97 -55.50 14.67
N LYS A 3 -74.79 -55.56 15.99
CA LYS A 3 -73.65 -56.11 16.75
C LYS A 3 -72.24 -55.56 16.47
N CYS A 4 -71.60 -54.88 17.44
CA CYS A 4 -70.72 -55.43 18.50
C CYS A 4 -69.32 -55.86 18.01
N ILE A 5 -68.29 -55.54 18.82
CA ILE A 5 -67.11 -56.35 19.23
C ILE A 5 -65.76 -55.59 19.18
N SER A 6 -65.26 -55.35 20.39
CA SER A 6 -63.92 -55.61 20.97
C SER A 6 -62.60 -55.27 20.25
N ILE A 7 -61.79 -54.49 20.98
CA ILE A 7 -60.41 -54.77 21.47
C ILE A 7 -59.51 -55.60 20.53
N LEU A 8 -58.40 -55.02 20.09
CA LEU A 8 -57.10 -55.69 20.17
C LEU A 8 -55.93 -54.68 20.12
N LEU A 9 -55.10 -54.74 21.15
CA LEU A 9 -53.76 -54.16 21.23
C LEU A 9 -52.83 -55.03 20.37
N ALA A 10 -52.13 -54.43 19.40
CA ALA A 10 -51.12 -55.12 18.61
C ALA A 10 -49.78 -54.39 18.74
N THR A 11 -48.86 -55.01 19.47
CA THR A 11 -47.43 -54.76 19.40
C THR A 11 -46.88 -55.46 18.16
N ALA A 12 -46.13 -54.72 17.33
CA ALA A 12 -45.31 -55.30 16.27
C ALA A 12 -43.89 -54.76 16.40
N THR A 13 -42.96 -55.69 16.58
CA THR A 13 -41.51 -55.49 16.59
C THR A 13 -40.94 -55.55 15.17
N SER A 14 -39.78 -54.90 15.04
CA SER A 14 -38.72 -55.13 14.04
C SER A 14 -38.91 -54.54 12.64
N THR A 15 -38.10 -53.54 12.30
CA THR A 15 -36.87 -53.79 11.50
C THR A 15 -35.99 -52.54 11.46
N SER A 16 -34.71 -52.73 11.77
CA SER A 16 -33.67 -51.72 11.53
C SER A 16 -33.47 -51.50 10.03
N ALA A 17 -33.49 -50.25 9.60
CA ALA A 17 -32.75 -49.81 8.43
C ALA A 17 -31.97 -48.56 8.85
N PHE A 18 -30.70 -48.76 9.18
CA PHE A 18 -29.69 -47.71 9.22
C PHE A 18 -29.59 -47.13 7.80
N VAL A 19 -30.08 -45.92 7.61
CA VAL A 19 -29.62 -45.07 6.51
C VAL A 19 -28.59 -44.13 7.11
N THR A 20 -27.32 -44.50 6.97
CA THR A 20 -26.20 -43.57 7.13
C THR A 20 -26.26 -42.57 5.99
N HIS A 21 -26.98 -41.47 6.18
CA HIS A 21 -26.68 -40.28 5.39
C HIS A 21 -25.46 -39.63 6.04
N GLN A 22 -24.28 -39.95 5.49
CA GLN A 22 -23.13 -39.07 5.65
C GLN A 22 -23.45 -37.78 4.89
N GLY A 23 -24.13 -36.86 5.57
CA GLY A 23 -24.12 -35.46 5.20
C GLY A 23 -22.78 -34.90 5.65
N VAL A 24 -21.86 -34.73 4.70
CA VAL A 24 -20.57 -34.07 4.91
C VAL A 24 -20.84 -32.72 5.53
N GLY A 25 -20.47 -32.59 6.81
CA GLY A 25 -20.46 -31.33 7.52
C GLY A 25 -19.37 -30.44 6.95
N GLY A 26 -19.70 -29.69 5.92
CA GLY A 26 -18.98 -28.48 5.55
C GLY A 26 -19.42 -27.36 6.49
N ARG A 27 -18.85 -27.31 7.70
CA ARG A 27 -18.79 -26.05 8.42
C ARG A 27 -17.87 -25.15 7.60
N TYR A 28 -18.43 -24.30 6.76
CA TYR A 28 -17.71 -23.11 6.31
C TYR A 28 -17.50 -22.28 7.56
N ALA A 29 -16.36 -22.50 8.23
CA ALA A 29 -15.86 -21.57 9.22
C ALA A 29 -15.48 -20.31 8.44
N VAL A 30 -16.44 -19.41 8.28
CA VAL A 30 -16.11 -18.01 8.06
C VAL A 30 -15.53 -17.55 9.38
N THR A 31 -14.21 -17.58 9.51
CA THR A 31 -13.56 -16.95 10.65
C THR A 31 -13.84 -15.47 10.52
N LEU A 32 -14.76 -14.96 11.35
CA LEU A 32 -14.93 -13.53 11.58
C LEU A 32 -13.64 -13.03 12.24
N HIS A 33 -12.63 -12.70 11.43
CA HIS A 33 -11.53 -11.88 11.91
C HIS A 33 -12.02 -10.45 11.92
N ALA A 34 -12.48 -10.01 13.08
CA ALA A 34 -12.60 -8.59 13.42
C ALA A 34 -11.19 -7.98 13.65
N GLU A 35 -10.19 -8.40 12.88
CA GLU A 35 -8.83 -7.88 12.92
C GLU A 35 -8.58 -7.04 11.67
N LYS A 36 -7.78 -5.99 11.82
CA LYS A 36 -7.39 -5.09 10.73
C LYS A 36 -6.71 -5.91 9.63
N GLN A 37 -7.36 -6.02 8.47
CA GLN A 37 -6.90 -6.84 7.35
C GLN A 37 -5.89 -6.11 6.46
N VAL A 38 -6.01 -4.78 6.36
CA VAL A 38 -5.18 -3.95 5.49
C VAL A 38 -4.34 -2.99 6.33
N GLY A 39 -3.02 -3.04 6.19
CA GLY A 39 -2.13 -2.04 6.78
C GLY A 39 -1.90 -0.90 5.80
N VAL A 40 -2.21 0.34 6.20
CA VAL A 40 -1.97 1.54 5.40
C VAL A 40 -0.71 2.23 5.90
N PHE A 41 0.35 2.17 5.10
CA PHE A 41 1.66 2.76 5.38
C PHE A 41 1.92 3.92 4.44
N PHE A 42 2.62 4.94 4.90
CA PHE A 42 2.99 6.07 4.06
C PHE A 42 4.35 6.64 4.48
N GLY A 43 5.05 7.27 3.55
CA GLY A 43 6.11 8.21 3.87
C GLY A 43 5.61 9.62 3.61
N THR A 44 6.03 10.60 4.41
CA THR A 44 5.73 12.00 4.11
C THR A 44 6.80 12.95 4.61
N SER A 45 7.00 14.04 3.87
CA SER A 45 7.90 15.12 4.30
C SER A 45 7.09 16.33 4.81
N THR A 46 6.04 16.71 4.07
CA THR A 46 5.22 17.89 4.34
C THR A 46 3.76 17.57 4.70
N GLY A 47 3.37 16.31 4.87
CA GLY A 47 2.06 15.91 5.40
C GLY A 47 0.97 15.61 4.36
N SER A 48 1.11 15.99 3.08
CA SER A 48 0.06 15.72 2.09
C SER A 48 -0.18 14.23 1.84
N THR A 49 0.86 13.39 1.94
CA THR A 49 0.71 11.92 1.87
C THR A 49 -0.01 11.36 3.09
N GLU A 50 0.20 11.95 4.27
CA GLU A 50 -0.49 11.57 5.50
C GLU A 50 -1.99 11.85 5.38
N GLU A 51 -2.37 13.05 4.93
CA GLU A 51 -3.78 13.41 4.69
C GLU A 51 -4.46 12.45 3.71
N ALA A 52 -3.79 12.08 2.62
CA ALA A 52 -4.30 11.08 1.68
C ALA A 52 -4.42 9.68 2.32
N ALA A 53 -3.46 9.28 3.16
CA ALA A 53 -3.49 8.01 3.88
C ALA A 53 -4.65 7.96 4.89
N GLU A 54 -4.93 9.05 5.60
CA GLU A 54 -6.07 9.19 6.51
C GLU A 54 -7.40 9.00 5.76
N LEU A 55 -7.54 9.59 4.58
CA LEU A 55 -8.72 9.41 3.72
C LEU A 55 -8.87 7.95 3.28
N ILE A 56 -7.78 7.30 2.86
CA ILE A 56 -7.80 5.89 2.46
C ILE A 56 -8.24 4.99 3.63
N VAL A 57 -7.70 5.23 4.83
CA VAL A 57 -8.09 4.50 6.05
C VAL A 57 -9.57 4.71 6.35
N SER A 58 -10.06 5.94 6.24
CA SER A 58 -11.47 6.27 6.45
C SER A 58 -12.39 5.52 5.47
N GLU A 59 -12.03 5.46 4.18
CA GLU A 59 -12.82 4.77 3.16
C GLU A 59 -12.81 3.24 3.32
N PHE A 60 -11.70 2.65 3.78
CA PHE A 60 -11.69 1.24 4.17
C PHE A 60 -12.46 0.98 5.48
N GLY A 61 -12.49 1.94 6.40
CA GLY A 61 -13.17 1.84 7.68
C GLY A 61 -12.52 0.83 8.63
N ASP A 62 -13.35 0.01 9.27
CA ASP A 62 -12.89 -0.86 10.37
C ASP A 62 -11.86 -1.92 9.96
N VAL A 63 -11.75 -2.24 8.66
CA VAL A 63 -10.79 -3.26 8.18
C VAL A 63 -9.37 -2.71 7.94
N ALA A 64 -9.17 -1.39 7.92
CA ALA A 64 -7.84 -0.79 7.75
C ALA A 64 -7.19 -0.42 9.09
N ALA A 65 -5.91 -0.73 9.25
CA ALA A 65 -5.03 -0.21 10.29
C ALA A 65 -4.19 0.94 9.76
N GLY A 66 -4.01 1.96 10.59
CA GLY A 66 -3.19 3.12 10.29
C GLY A 66 -3.99 4.43 10.32
N PRO A 67 -3.48 5.48 9.64
CA PRO A 67 -2.30 5.46 8.78
C PRO A 67 -1.00 5.32 9.61
N ILE A 68 -0.01 4.61 9.08
CA ILE A 68 1.27 4.34 9.76
C ILE A 68 2.39 5.02 8.98
N ASP A 69 3.06 5.99 9.61
CA ASP A 69 4.25 6.61 9.04
C ASP A 69 5.40 5.60 9.03
N ILE A 70 5.97 5.36 7.86
CA ILE A 70 7.08 4.42 7.66
C ILE A 70 8.34 4.88 8.41
N ASP A 71 8.57 6.20 8.50
CA ASP A 71 9.66 6.79 9.28
C ASP A 71 9.46 6.61 10.79
N GLY A 72 8.21 6.37 11.21
CA GLY A 72 7.83 6.10 12.60
C GLY A 72 7.86 4.63 13.01
N VAL A 73 8.13 3.70 12.08
CA VAL A 73 8.13 2.26 12.39
C VAL A 73 9.33 1.90 13.25
N ALA A 74 9.08 1.68 14.54
CA ALA A 74 10.10 1.21 15.46
C ALA A 74 10.36 -0.29 15.28
N GLY A 75 11.61 -0.65 14.95
CA GLY A 75 12.05 -2.04 14.89
C GLY A 75 12.23 -2.55 13.47
N SER A 76 11.45 -3.57 13.07
CA SER A 76 11.61 -4.22 11.76
C SER A 76 10.33 -4.06 10.95
N VAL A 77 10.45 -3.45 9.77
CA VAL A 77 9.34 -3.26 8.81
C VAL A 77 8.68 -4.60 8.46
N ALA A 78 9.48 -5.66 8.34
CA ALA A 78 9.02 -7.02 8.09
C ALA A 78 7.97 -7.50 9.12
N LYS A 79 8.25 -7.26 10.41
CA LYS A 79 7.35 -7.67 11.49
C LYS A 79 6.07 -6.86 11.49
N GLU A 80 6.14 -5.61 11.06
CA GLU A 80 4.97 -4.75 10.95
C GLU A 80 4.08 -5.19 9.78
N PHE A 81 4.65 -5.42 8.60
CA PHE A 81 3.93 -5.90 7.42
C PHE A 81 3.31 -7.28 7.60
N ALA A 82 3.94 -8.15 8.39
CA ALA A 82 3.43 -9.49 8.69
C ALA A 82 2.10 -9.49 9.46
N LYS A 83 1.72 -8.37 10.10
CA LYS A 83 0.46 -8.26 10.86
C LYS A 83 -0.78 -8.13 9.98
N TYR A 84 -0.61 -7.83 8.69
CA TYR A 84 -1.70 -7.50 7.78
C TYR A 84 -1.77 -8.49 6.61
N ASP A 85 -2.98 -8.81 6.15
CA ASP A 85 -3.18 -9.68 4.99
C ASP A 85 -2.83 -8.96 3.67
N ALA A 86 -3.08 -7.65 3.63
CA ALA A 86 -2.76 -6.78 2.51
C ALA A 86 -2.12 -5.47 2.99
N LEU A 87 -1.41 -4.80 2.09
CA LEU A 87 -0.79 -3.49 2.34
C LEU A 87 -1.30 -2.46 1.33
N VAL A 88 -1.49 -1.24 1.82
CA VAL A 88 -1.60 -0.05 0.99
C VAL A 88 -0.43 0.85 1.36
N VAL A 89 0.42 1.16 0.39
CA VAL A 89 1.68 1.89 0.63
C VAL A 89 1.71 3.22 -0.13
N GLY A 90 2.10 4.29 0.55
CA GLY A 90 2.01 5.66 0.07
C GLY A 90 3.34 6.38 0.01
N THR A 91 3.60 7.14 -1.06
CA THR A 91 4.86 7.89 -1.20
C THR A 91 4.69 9.20 -1.97
N PRO A 92 5.33 10.32 -1.55
CA PRO A 92 5.43 11.52 -2.36
C PRO A 92 6.56 11.37 -3.39
N THR A 93 6.61 12.27 -4.38
CA THR A 93 7.78 12.43 -5.27
C THR A 93 8.40 13.81 -5.04
N TRP A 94 9.67 13.85 -4.65
CA TRP A 94 10.43 15.09 -4.43
C TRP A 94 11.68 15.19 -5.30
N ASN A 95 12.53 14.16 -5.34
CA ASN A 95 13.78 14.18 -6.13
C ASN A 95 13.51 13.90 -7.61
N THR A 96 12.72 14.78 -8.22
CA THR A 96 12.29 14.71 -9.61
C THR A 96 13.49 14.71 -10.57
N GLY A 97 13.59 13.67 -11.40
CA GLY A 97 14.70 13.50 -12.34
C GLY A 97 15.93 12.78 -11.76
N ALA A 98 15.92 12.39 -10.48
CA ALA A 98 16.89 11.44 -9.93
C ALA A 98 16.70 10.04 -10.56
N ASP A 99 17.71 9.18 -10.48
CA ASP A 99 17.64 7.79 -10.98
C ASP A 99 17.02 6.81 -9.96
N THR A 100 17.12 7.12 -8.67
CA THR A 100 16.56 6.37 -7.53
C THR A 100 16.26 7.34 -6.39
N GLU A 101 15.66 6.85 -5.31
CA GLU A 101 15.48 7.60 -4.05
C GLU A 101 14.65 8.88 -4.23
N ARG A 102 13.48 8.72 -4.85
CA ARG A 102 12.63 9.83 -5.25
C ARG A 102 11.69 10.32 -4.15
N SER A 103 11.53 9.58 -3.06
CA SER A 103 10.50 9.90 -2.08
C SER A 103 10.92 11.01 -1.13
N GLY A 104 12.19 11.14 -0.79
CA GLY A 104 12.64 12.04 0.29
C GLY A 104 12.03 11.66 1.65
N THR A 105 11.77 10.37 1.86
CA THR A 105 11.19 9.78 3.08
C THR A 105 11.90 8.48 3.42
N GLY A 106 11.54 7.83 4.54
CA GLY A 106 12.16 6.57 4.97
C GLY A 106 12.07 5.41 3.96
N TRP A 107 11.20 5.50 2.97
CA TRP A 107 11.13 4.53 1.88
C TRP A 107 12.47 4.39 1.14
N ASP A 108 13.14 5.51 0.86
CA ASP A 108 14.40 5.54 0.11
C ASP A 108 15.51 4.74 0.83
N GLU A 109 15.52 4.75 2.17
CA GLU A 109 16.43 3.91 2.97
C GLU A 109 15.95 2.45 3.01
N ILE A 110 14.67 2.25 3.31
CA ILE A 110 14.05 0.93 3.54
C ILE A 110 14.17 0.01 2.32
N TYR A 111 14.11 0.56 1.10
CA TYR A 111 14.30 -0.20 -0.15
C TYR A 111 15.59 -1.02 -0.14
N TYR A 112 16.68 -0.45 0.37
CA TYR A 112 18.01 -1.05 0.30
C TYR A 112 18.43 -1.75 1.60
N SER A 113 17.92 -1.29 2.74
CA SER A 113 18.35 -1.78 4.06
C SER A 113 17.49 -2.93 4.61
N GLU A 114 16.18 -2.90 4.38
CA GLU A 114 15.23 -3.81 5.03
C GLU A 114 14.44 -4.68 4.06
N MET A 115 14.18 -4.20 2.83
CA MET A 115 13.28 -4.89 1.92
C MET A 115 13.84 -6.18 1.30
N GLN A 116 15.16 -6.31 1.17
CA GLN A 116 15.79 -7.46 0.50
C GLN A 116 15.55 -8.80 1.20
N ASP A 117 15.27 -8.78 2.50
CA ASP A 117 15.06 -9.98 3.33
C ASP A 117 13.58 -10.24 3.67
N LEU A 118 12.64 -9.50 3.03
CA LEU A 118 11.21 -9.64 3.28
C LEU A 118 10.62 -10.89 2.62
N ASP A 119 10.08 -11.80 3.42
CA ASP A 119 9.22 -12.90 2.95
C ASP A 119 7.75 -12.44 2.87
N ILE A 120 7.43 -11.67 1.83
CA ILE A 120 6.08 -11.14 1.57
C ILE A 120 5.52 -11.54 0.20
N ALA A 121 6.13 -12.53 -0.45
CA ALA A 121 5.67 -13.02 -1.75
C ALA A 121 4.20 -13.46 -1.68
N GLY A 122 3.42 -13.08 -2.67
CA GLY A 122 1.97 -13.33 -2.75
C GLY A 122 1.10 -12.40 -1.89
N LYS A 123 1.70 -11.57 -1.01
CA LYS A 123 0.95 -10.55 -0.26
C LYS A 123 0.33 -9.55 -1.23
N LYS A 124 -0.90 -9.14 -0.97
CA LYS A 124 -1.60 -8.15 -1.79
C LYS A 124 -1.10 -6.77 -1.43
N VAL A 125 -0.69 -6.01 -2.44
CA VAL A 125 -0.15 -4.65 -2.24
C VAL A 125 -0.78 -3.70 -3.25
N ALA A 126 -1.23 -2.55 -2.77
CA ALA A 126 -1.64 -1.43 -3.62
C ALA A 126 -0.81 -0.20 -3.28
N VAL A 127 -0.51 0.62 -4.27
CA VAL A 127 0.35 1.80 -4.11
C VAL A 127 -0.46 3.06 -4.40
N PHE A 128 -0.29 4.09 -3.58
CA PHE A 128 -0.74 5.44 -3.89
C PHE A 128 0.43 6.41 -3.79
N GLY A 129 0.34 7.58 -4.42
CA GLY A 129 1.40 8.56 -4.28
C GLY A 129 1.00 9.97 -4.63
N LEU A 130 1.80 10.92 -4.17
CA LEU A 130 1.61 12.34 -4.41
C LEU A 130 2.66 12.85 -5.40
N GLY A 131 2.20 13.61 -6.39
CA GLY A 131 3.04 14.36 -7.31
C GLY A 131 2.45 15.73 -7.59
N ASP A 132 3.25 16.60 -8.19
CA ASP A 132 2.80 17.90 -8.70
C ASP A 132 2.86 17.84 -10.23
N SER A 133 1.66 17.72 -10.81
CA SER A 133 1.45 17.44 -12.22
C SER A 133 1.76 18.65 -13.13
N VAL A 134 1.78 19.87 -12.57
CA VAL A 134 2.05 21.09 -13.33
C VAL A 134 3.53 21.45 -13.29
N SER A 135 4.14 21.46 -12.12
CA SER A 135 5.55 21.85 -11.98
C SER A 135 6.51 20.73 -12.42
N TYR A 136 6.07 19.48 -12.33
CA TYR A 136 6.88 18.29 -12.60
C TYR A 136 6.15 17.32 -13.54
N CYS A 137 5.54 17.85 -14.61
CA CYS A 137 4.73 17.09 -15.56
C CYS A 137 5.49 15.93 -16.25
N GLU A 138 6.81 16.03 -16.41
CA GLU A 138 7.69 14.99 -17.00
C GLU A 138 8.10 13.89 -15.99
N ASN A 139 7.77 14.04 -14.71
CA ASN A 139 8.14 13.10 -13.66
C ASN A 139 7.00 12.91 -12.65
N TYR A 140 5.76 13.02 -13.14
CA TYR A 140 4.59 13.05 -12.29
C TYR A 140 4.47 11.75 -11.50
N ALA A 141 4.55 11.85 -10.17
CA ALA A 141 4.41 10.73 -9.24
C ALA A 141 5.41 9.56 -9.49
N ASP A 142 6.62 9.84 -10.00
CA ASP A 142 7.63 8.82 -10.33
C ASP A 142 7.96 7.86 -9.18
N ALA A 143 7.99 8.35 -7.93
CA ALA A 143 8.25 7.52 -6.75
C ALA A 143 7.18 6.43 -6.54
N THR A 144 5.95 6.66 -7.01
CA THR A 144 4.86 5.66 -6.98
C THR A 144 5.22 4.45 -7.85
N GLY A 145 5.81 4.70 -9.02
CA GLY A 145 6.27 3.64 -9.92
C GLY A 145 7.43 2.85 -9.32
N GLU A 146 8.39 3.54 -8.71
CA GLU A 146 9.51 2.92 -8.01
C GLU A 146 9.04 2.03 -6.85
N LEU A 147 8.16 2.55 -5.99
CA LEU A 147 7.59 1.79 -4.87
C LEU A 147 6.81 0.56 -5.36
N HIS A 148 6.04 0.70 -6.44
CA HIS A 148 5.35 -0.42 -7.07
C HIS A 148 6.33 -1.50 -7.54
N ASP A 149 7.36 -1.12 -8.31
CA ASP A 149 8.32 -2.05 -8.89
C ASP A 149 9.11 -2.80 -7.80
N VAL A 150 9.40 -2.14 -6.67
CA VAL A 150 10.04 -2.77 -5.50
C VAL A 150 9.15 -3.87 -4.91
N PHE A 151 7.88 -3.59 -4.61
CA PHE A 151 6.96 -4.61 -4.06
C PHE A 151 6.67 -5.73 -5.07
N GLU A 152 6.57 -5.41 -6.36
CA GLU A 152 6.42 -6.41 -7.42
C GLU A 152 7.64 -7.36 -7.48
N ALA A 153 8.86 -6.82 -7.38
CA ALA A 153 10.09 -7.60 -7.37
C ALA A 153 10.19 -8.55 -6.16
N LEU A 154 9.55 -8.21 -5.03
CA LEU A 154 9.40 -9.09 -3.86
C LEU A 154 8.35 -10.20 -4.06
N GLY A 155 7.73 -10.27 -5.24
CA GLY A 155 6.72 -11.27 -5.59
C GLY A 155 5.34 -10.95 -5.03
N CYS A 156 5.07 -9.70 -4.62
CA CYS A 156 3.74 -9.29 -4.16
C CYS A 156 2.73 -9.34 -5.31
N LYS A 157 1.46 -9.59 -4.97
CA LYS A 157 0.35 -9.43 -5.89
C LYS A 157 -0.06 -7.96 -5.93
N MET A 158 0.42 -7.23 -6.93
CA MET A 158 0.09 -5.82 -7.11
C MET A 158 -1.37 -5.61 -7.54
N MET A 159 -2.02 -4.59 -6.98
CA MET A 159 -3.43 -4.27 -7.14
C MET A 159 -3.66 -2.76 -7.29
N GLY A 160 -4.85 -2.36 -7.73
CA GLY A 160 -5.24 -0.95 -7.71
C GLY A 160 -4.72 -0.12 -8.88
N TYR A 161 -4.65 -0.69 -10.07
CA TYR A 161 -4.27 0.06 -11.26
C TYR A 161 -5.40 1.03 -11.67
N THR A 162 -5.09 2.32 -11.83
CA THR A 162 -6.07 3.36 -12.18
C THR A 162 -5.93 3.83 -13.62
N SER A 163 -6.98 4.42 -14.21
CA SER A 163 -6.86 5.05 -15.55
C SER A 163 -6.00 6.31 -15.48
N VAL A 164 -5.27 6.61 -16.55
CA VAL A 164 -4.57 7.90 -16.71
C VAL A 164 -5.50 9.05 -17.07
N ASP A 165 -6.77 8.76 -17.38
CA ASP A 165 -7.75 9.78 -17.75
C ASP A 165 -8.01 10.77 -16.61
N GLY A 166 -8.02 12.06 -16.95
CA GLY A 166 -8.29 13.15 -16.00
C GLY A 166 -7.05 13.63 -15.23
N TYR A 167 -5.87 13.10 -15.53
CA TYR A 167 -4.58 13.59 -15.03
C TYR A 167 -3.92 14.54 -16.04
N LEU A 168 -3.14 15.49 -15.54
CA LEU A 168 -2.43 16.49 -16.33
C LEU A 168 -0.92 16.23 -16.27
N HIS A 169 -0.40 15.28 -17.04
CA HIS A 169 1.04 15.00 -17.05
C HIS A 169 1.55 14.72 -18.46
N GLU A 170 2.87 14.83 -18.63
CA GLU A 170 3.56 14.49 -19.88
C GLU A 170 4.20 13.11 -19.78
N GLU A 171 4.93 12.86 -18.69
CA GLU A 171 5.58 11.58 -18.41
C GLU A 171 5.45 11.20 -16.94
N SER A 172 5.45 9.88 -16.68
CA SER A 172 5.36 9.32 -15.34
C SER A 172 5.90 7.90 -15.34
N LYS A 173 6.81 7.60 -14.41
CA LYS A 173 7.25 6.23 -14.13
C LYS A 173 6.19 5.40 -13.43
N ALA A 174 5.09 5.99 -12.98
CA ALA A 174 3.93 5.24 -12.51
C ALA A 174 3.02 4.78 -13.67
N GLN A 175 3.20 5.29 -14.90
CA GLN A 175 2.35 4.92 -16.03
C GLN A 175 2.81 3.60 -16.69
N ARG A 176 1.84 2.73 -16.99
CA ARG A 176 1.97 1.45 -17.69
C ARG A 176 0.87 1.37 -18.77
N GLY A 177 1.17 1.90 -19.95
CA GLY A 177 0.18 2.02 -21.02
C GLY A 177 -0.91 3.04 -20.67
N GLU A 178 -2.18 2.62 -20.69
CA GLU A 178 -3.34 3.48 -20.37
C GLU A 178 -3.68 3.52 -18.86
N LYS A 179 -2.83 2.95 -18.01
CA LYS A 179 -3.07 2.89 -16.56
C LYS A 179 -1.87 3.37 -15.77
N PHE A 180 -2.13 3.87 -14.57
CA PHE A 180 -1.11 3.98 -13.51
C PHE A 180 -1.03 2.70 -12.71
N CYS A 181 0.18 2.33 -12.27
CA CYS A 181 0.45 1.21 -11.36
C CYS A 181 0.20 1.61 -9.88
N GLY A 182 -0.98 2.16 -9.63
CA GLY A 182 -1.40 2.68 -8.34
C GLY A 182 -2.38 3.84 -8.47
N LEU A 183 -2.54 4.62 -7.40
CA LEU A 183 -3.33 5.86 -7.36
C LEU A 183 -2.41 7.08 -7.21
N PRO A 184 -2.09 7.80 -8.30
CA PRO A 184 -1.54 9.14 -8.21
C PRO A 184 -2.59 10.13 -7.72
N LEU A 185 -2.16 11.05 -6.88
CA LEU A 185 -2.91 12.17 -6.33
C LEU A 185 -2.05 13.44 -6.48
N ASP A 186 -2.70 14.60 -6.50
CA ASP A 186 -2.04 15.89 -6.65
C ASP A 186 -2.69 16.88 -5.69
N ALA A 187 -2.00 17.16 -4.59
CA ALA A 187 -2.46 18.07 -3.54
C ALA A 187 -2.20 19.55 -3.86
N VAL A 188 -1.60 19.86 -5.03
CA VAL A 188 -1.22 21.23 -5.44
C VAL A 188 -2.16 21.74 -6.52
N ASN A 189 -2.46 20.91 -7.53
CA ASN A 189 -3.16 21.32 -8.74
C ASN A 189 -4.53 20.68 -8.94
N GLN A 190 -4.79 19.54 -8.29
CA GLN A 190 -6.04 18.78 -8.41
C GLN A 190 -6.55 18.30 -7.05
N GLU A 191 -6.34 19.12 -6.02
CA GLU A 191 -6.65 18.75 -4.63
C GLU A 191 -8.13 18.36 -4.48
N GLU A 192 -9.02 19.08 -5.17
CA GLU A 192 -10.46 18.89 -5.17
C GLU A 192 -10.91 17.53 -5.73
N LEU A 193 -10.05 16.83 -6.48
CA LEU A 193 -10.32 15.50 -7.02
C LEU A 193 -9.87 14.38 -6.08
N THR A 194 -9.15 14.71 -4.99
CA THR A 194 -8.53 13.72 -4.10
C THR A 194 -9.55 12.81 -3.44
N GLU A 195 -10.59 13.37 -2.83
CA GLU A 195 -11.62 12.61 -2.11
C GLU A 195 -12.36 11.65 -3.06
N GLU A 196 -12.79 12.13 -4.23
CA GLU A 196 -13.49 11.32 -5.22
C GLU A 196 -12.59 10.19 -5.76
N ARG A 197 -11.32 10.48 -6.02
CA ARG A 197 -10.34 9.50 -6.51
C ARG A 197 -10.07 8.41 -5.47
N VAL A 198 -9.85 8.78 -4.20
CA VAL A 198 -9.63 7.84 -3.11
C VAL A 198 -10.83 6.92 -2.91
N GLN A 199 -12.05 7.48 -2.85
CA GLN A 199 -13.27 6.69 -2.69
C GLN A 199 -13.43 5.66 -3.83
N LYS A 200 -13.30 6.09 -5.08
CA LYS A 200 -13.40 5.20 -6.25
C LYS A 200 -12.34 4.12 -6.23
N TRP A 201 -11.11 4.47 -5.86
CA TRP A 201 -9.98 3.55 -5.85
C TRP A 201 -10.12 2.50 -4.74
N VAL A 202 -10.48 2.90 -3.53
CA VAL A 202 -10.73 1.96 -2.42
C VAL A 202 -11.87 0.99 -2.76
N ALA A 203 -12.96 1.49 -3.35
CA ALA A 203 -14.04 0.63 -3.85
C ALA A 203 -13.56 -0.37 -4.91
N ALA A 204 -12.68 0.07 -5.83
CA ALA A 204 -12.07 -0.81 -6.83
C ALA A 204 -11.16 -1.87 -6.20
N LEU A 205 -10.31 -1.50 -5.23
CA LEU A 205 -9.45 -2.44 -4.50
C LEU A 205 -10.24 -3.54 -3.79
N ILE A 206 -11.35 -3.17 -3.16
CA ILE A 206 -12.26 -4.13 -2.53
C ILE A 206 -12.85 -5.08 -3.58
N ALA A 207 -13.30 -4.55 -4.73
CA ALA A 207 -13.83 -5.36 -5.83
C ALA A 207 -12.77 -6.27 -6.49
N GLU A 208 -11.50 -5.84 -6.53
CA GLU A 208 -10.37 -6.65 -6.98
C GLU A 208 -9.97 -7.73 -5.96
N GLY A 209 -10.56 -7.70 -4.76
CA GLY A 209 -10.38 -8.70 -3.72
C GLY A 209 -9.22 -8.40 -2.77
N ILE A 210 -8.87 -7.14 -2.50
CA ILE A 210 -7.78 -6.80 -1.55
C ILE A 210 -8.02 -7.41 -0.15
N LEU A 211 -9.29 -7.59 0.24
CA LEU A 211 -9.71 -8.14 1.53
C LEU A 211 -9.87 -9.67 1.57
N GLU A 212 -9.72 -10.34 0.43
CA GLU A 212 -9.84 -11.81 0.39
C GLU A 212 -8.54 -12.45 0.92
N GLY A 213 -8.64 -13.49 1.75
CA GLY A 213 -7.46 -14.18 2.28
C GLY A 213 -6.53 -14.67 1.17
N GLY A 214 -5.22 -14.49 1.33
CA GLY A 214 -4.20 -14.95 0.39
C GLY A 214 -4.23 -16.46 0.21
N GLY A 215 -4.89 -16.95 -0.84
CA GLY A 215 -4.93 -18.35 -1.21
C GLY A 215 -3.59 -18.80 -1.80
N GLU A 216 -2.99 -19.80 -1.15
CA GLU A 216 -1.94 -20.72 -1.60
C GLU A 216 -0.87 -20.19 -2.58
N ALA A 217 0.34 -20.01 -2.04
CA ALA A 217 1.58 -20.00 -2.81
C ALA A 217 1.74 -21.32 -3.59
N THR A 218 1.21 -21.40 -4.81
CA THR A 218 1.62 -22.42 -5.77
C THR A 218 2.98 -22.05 -6.35
N SER A 219 4.01 -22.58 -5.72
CA SER A 219 5.37 -22.65 -6.24
C SER A 219 5.38 -23.14 -7.68
N THR A 220 5.83 -22.29 -8.61
CA THR A 220 6.34 -22.72 -9.91
C THR A 220 7.65 -22.00 -10.24
N ALA A 221 8.72 -22.77 -10.04
CA ALA A 221 10.01 -22.77 -10.72
C ALA A 221 10.69 -21.42 -11.07
N ALA A 222 11.74 -21.14 -10.29
CA ALA A 222 12.76 -20.14 -10.57
C ALA A 222 13.37 -20.27 -11.97
N VAL A 223 13.43 -19.15 -12.69
CA VAL A 223 14.34 -18.95 -13.82
C VAL A 223 15.42 -17.97 -13.36
N SER A 224 16.61 -18.52 -13.15
CA SER A 224 17.82 -17.78 -12.80
C SER A 224 18.34 -17.00 -14.00
N VAL A 225 18.49 -15.68 -13.86
CA VAL A 225 19.33 -14.84 -14.74
C VAL A 225 20.42 -14.22 -13.85
N PRO A 226 21.71 -14.24 -14.24
CA PRO A 226 22.80 -13.81 -13.37
C PRO A 226 22.93 -12.29 -13.39
N ILE A 227 22.82 -11.65 -12.22
CA ILE A 227 23.24 -10.25 -12.04
C ILE A 227 24.72 -10.24 -11.63
N ALA A 228 25.47 -9.35 -12.29
CA ALA A 228 26.92 -9.25 -12.24
C ALA A 228 27.46 -8.81 -10.86
N SER A 229 28.74 -9.15 -10.65
CA SER A 229 29.59 -9.01 -9.45
C SER A 229 29.64 -7.64 -8.74
N PRO A 230 30.09 -7.62 -7.47
CA PRO A 230 29.78 -6.56 -6.51
C PRO A 230 30.69 -5.33 -6.59
N VAL A 231 30.11 -4.16 -6.33
CA VAL A 231 30.86 -2.93 -6.06
C VAL A 231 31.19 -2.86 -4.56
N ALA A 232 32.41 -2.42 -4.27
CA ALA A 232 33.08 -2.49 -2.98
C ALA A 232 32.40 -1.68 -1.87
N ALA A 233 32.51 -2.21 -0.65
CA ALA A 233 32.07 -1.60 0.60
C ALA A 233 32.67 -0.21 0.83
N VAL A 234 31.81 0.76 1.15
CA VAL A 234 32.19 2.05 1.72
C VAL A 234 31.69 2.12 3.15
N ALA A 235 32.56 2.62 4.03
CA ALA A 235 32.41 2.62 5.47
C ALA A 235 31.19 3.43 5.95
N THR A 236 30.50 2.83 6.91
CA THR A 236 29.35 3.38 7.63
C THR A 236 29.77 4.62 8.41
N THR A 237 29.15 5.75 8.12
CA THR A 237 29.11 6.88 9.04
C THR A 237 27.65 7.22 9.24
N ALA A 238 27.16 7.09 10.47
CA ALA A 238 25.81 7.48 10.84
C ALA A 238 25.64 8.98 10.57
N VAL A 239 24.65 9.33 9.74
CA VAL A 239 24.20 10.71 9.59
C VAL A 239 22.98 10.85 10.48
N GLU A 240 23.14 11.53 11.61
CA GLU A 240 22.01 11.96 12.42
C GLU A 240 21.19 12.97 11.60
N VAL A 241 19.89 12.71 11.44
CA VAL A 241 18.94 13.67 10.86
C VAL A 241 18.75 14.81 11.86
N GLU A 242 19.60 15.83 11.74
CA GLU A 242 19.48 17.07 12.50
C GLU A 242 18.37 17.92 11.89
N ILE A 243 17.32 18.21 12.65
CA ILE A 243 16.33 19.23 12.31
C ILE A 243 17.04 20.59 12.44
N VAL A 244 17.71 21.03 11.37
CA VAL A 244 18.44 22.29 11.38
C VAL A 244 17.45 23.45 11.26
N SER A 245 17.40 24.28 12.29
CA SER A 245 16.74 25.59 12.23
C SER A 245 17.62 26.57 11.44
N VAL A 246 17.70 26.40 10.11
CA VAL A 246 18.41 27.34 9.24
C VAL A 246 17.50 28.54 8.97
N SER A 247 17.96 29.73 9.33
CA SER A 247 17.20 30.98 9.22
C SER A 247 17.25 31.66 7.84
N GLU A 248 17.85 31.06 6.81
CA GLU A 248 17.76 31.51 5.40
C GLU A 248 17.99 30.31 4.45
N PRO A 249 17.30 30.22 3.30
CA PRO A 249 17.50 29.11 2.37
C PRO A 249 18.91 29.04 1.80
N ALA A 250 19.44 27.81 1.68
CA ALA A 250 20.68 27.58 0.97
C ALA A 250 20.54 28.04 -0.49
N SER A 251 21.52 28.79 -0.99
CA SER A 251 21.56 29.23 -2.40
C SER A 251 21.41 28.02 -3.33
N GLY A 252 20.48 28.08 -4.28
CA GLY A 252 20.23 27.00 -5.25
C GLY A 252 19.15 26.00 -4.85
N TYR A 253 18.28 26.34 -3.90
CA TYR A 253 17.09 25.56 -3.54
C TYR A 253 15.78 26.31 -3.76
N VAL A 254 14.72 25.59 -4.09
CA VAL A 254 13.33 26.08 -4.23
C VAL A 254 12.50 25.49 -3.10
N GLY A 255 11.76 26.35 -2.39
CA GLY A 255 10.92 25.96 -1.25
C GLY A 255 9.48 25.66 -1.66
N HIS A 256 8.98 24.51 -1.24
CA HIS A 256 7.60 24.04 -1.39
C HIS A 256 6.94 23.98 -0.02
N TYR A 257 6.20 25.04 0.32
CA TYR A 257 5.58 25.20 1.64
C TYR A 257 4.19 24.56 1.69
N ASN A 258 3.95 23.73 2.71
CA ASN A 258 2.62 23.29 3.07
C ASN A 258 2.13 24.06 4.32
N PRO A 259 1.12 24.95 4.18
CA PRO A 259 0.59 25.72 5.30
C PRO A 259 -0.19 24.89 6.33
N ARG A 260 -0.62 23.66 5.99
CA ARG A 260 -1.34 22.77 6.92
C ARG A 260 -0.41 22.15 7.96
N SER A 261 0.76 21.70 7.51
CA SER A 261 1.77 21.09 8.38
C SER A 261 2.80 22.07 8.92
N ASP A 262 2.81 23.30 8.41
CA ASP A 262 3.83 24.32 8.68
C ASP A 262 5.26 23.81 8.39
N LYS A 263 5.42 23.10 7.27
CA LYS A 263 6.70 22.56 6.80
C LYS A 263 6.99 23.03 5.38
N THR A 264 8.27 23.27 5.11
CA THR A 264 8.78 23.56 3.76
C THR A 264 9.72 22.45 3.32
N MET A 265 9.46 21.87 2.15
CA MET A 265 10.44 21.05 1.46
C MET A 265 11.30 21.94 0.57
N TRP A 266 12.62 21.88 0.74
CA TRP A 266 13.58 22.55 -0.12
C TRP A 266 14.15 21.55 -1.11
N ILE A 267 14.08 21.86 -2.41
CA ILE A 267 14.60 21.00 -3.47
C ILE A 267 15.69 21.75 -4.21
N SER A 268 16.83 21.12 -4.48
CA SER A 268 17.89 21.73 -5.26
C SER A 268 17.40 22.05 -6.68
N VAL A 269 17.94 23.09 -7.31
CA VAL A 269 17.56 23.50 -8.69
C VAL A 269 17.77 22.38 -9.72
N ASP A 270 18.69 21.43 -9.45
CA ASP A 270 18.89 20.25 -10.28
C ASP A 270 17.98 19.06 -9.93
N GLY A 271 17.10 19.20 -8.94
CA GLY A 271 16.10 18.21 -8.52
C GLY A 271 16.65 16.99 -7.78
N ARG A 272 17.96 16.96 -7.48
CA ARG A 272 18.66 15.74 -7.03
C ARG A 272 18.86 15.63 -5.52
N SER A 273 18.50 16.66 -4.78
CA SER A 273 18.62 16.67 -3.32
C SER A 273 17.54 17.51 -2.70
N SER A 274 17.12 17.11 -1.50
CA SER A 274 16.07 17.81 -0.76
C SER A 274 16.30 17.79 0.75
N TYR A 275 15.77 18.78 1.46
CA TYR A 275 15.72 18.80 2.92
C TYR A 275 14.46 19.52 3.42
N VAL A 276 14.02 19.21 4.64
CA VAL A 276 12.79 19.78 5.22
C VAL A 276 13.14 20.78 6.33
N THR A 277 12.43 21.91 6.38
CA THR A 277 12.43 22.84 7.51
C THR A 277 11.01 23.08 8.02
N SER A 278 10.87 23.55 9.26
CA SER A 278 9.60 24.07 9.78
C SER A 278 9.43 25.55 9.41
N GLY A 279 8.19 25.99 9.24
CA GLY A 279 7.84 27.35 8.87
C GLY A 279 7.87 27.61 7.36
N ALA A 280 7.37 28.78 6.99
CA ALA A 280 7.40 29.30 5.63
C ALA A 280 8.83 29.70 5.18
N PRO A 281 9.13 29.69 3.86
CA PRO A 281 10.38 30.16 3.24
C PRO A 281 10.82 31.57 3.62
#